data_AF-A0A369ARH7-F1
#
_entry.id   AF-A0A369ARH7-F1
#
_cell.length_a   1.000
_cell.length_b   1.000
_cell.length_c   1.000
_cell.angle_alpha   90.00
_cell.angle_beta   90.00
_cell.angle_gamma   90.00
#
_symmetry.space_group_name_H-M   'P 1'
#
loop_
_entity.id
_entity.type
_entity.pdbx_description
1 polymer ?
#
loop_
_entity_poly.entity_id
_entity_poly.type
_entity_poly.pdbx_seq_one_letter_code
_entity_poly.pdbx_strand_id
1 'polypeptide(L)' 'MELEWLKPAAFFGSVVYALIGVVVFWLGFVVIDKITPYDLWAEIVEKQNRALALVVAAMCLGISIIVAAAIHG' A
#
# COMPACT_ATOMS: atom_id res chain seq x y z
N MET A 1 -29.67 -7.83 17.51
CA MET A 1 -28.63 -7.20 16.67
C MET A 1 -28.91 -5.72 16.62
N GLU A 2 -28.66 -5.02 17.73
CA GLU A 2 -28.51 -3.56 17.62
C GLU A 2 -27.27 -3.30 16.76
N LEU A 3 -27.30 -2.28 15.91
CA LEU A 3 -26.19 -1.93 15.01
C LEU A 3 -24.96 -1.50 15.82
N GLU A 4 -24.22 -2.45 16.40
CA GLU A 4 -22.92 -2.19 17.04
C GLU A 4 -21.91 -1.56 16.07
N TRP A 5 -22.09 -1.82 14.77
CA TRP A 5 -21.33 -1.26 13.65
C TRP A 5 -21.55 0.24 13.42
N LEU A 6 -22.57 0.85 14.03
CA LEU A 6 -22.86 2.29 13.98
C LEU A 6 -22.42 3.05 15.24
N LYS A 7 -21.56 2.48 16.10
CA LYS A 7 -20.86 3.31 17.09
C LYS A 7 -19.95 4.27 16.32
N PRO A 8 -20.19 5.61 16.34
CA PRO A 8 -19.41 6.54 15.52
C PRO A 8 -17.92 6.41 15.81
N ALA A 9 -17.56 6.19 17.08
CA ALA A 9 -16.18 5.93 17.51
C ALA A 9 -15.53 4.71 16.83
N ALA A 10 -16.27 3.61 16.64
CA ALA A 10 -15.75 2.41 15.98
C ALA A 10 -15.54 2.66 14.48
N PHE A 11 -16.52 3.31 13.82
CA PHE A 11 -16.41 3.67 12.41
C PHE A 11 -15.23 4.61 12.13
N PHE A 12 -15.10 5.70 12.90
CA PHE A 12 -13.97 6.62 12.76
C PHE A 12 -12.63 5.95 13.09
N GLY A 13 -12.60 5.07 14.11
CA GLY A 13 -11.41 4.27 14.43
C GLY A 13 -10.95 3.40 13.26
N SER A 14 -11.87 2.68 12.62
CA SER A 14 -11.58 1.83 11.46
C SER A 14 -11.07 2.64 10.25
N VAL A 15 -11.67 3.81 9.99
CA VAL A 15 -11.22 4.70 8.90
C VAL A 15 -9.82 5.22 9.16
N VAL A 16 -9.52 5.67 10.38
CA VAL A 16 -8.18 6.15 10.76
C VAL A 16 -7.15 5.03 10.61
N TYR A 17 -7.47 3.82 11.08
CA TYR A 17 -6.58 2.66 10.91
C TYR A 17 -6.32 2.30 9.44
N ALA A 18 -7.36 2.33 8.60
CA ALA A 18 -7.22 2.10 7.17
C ALA A 18 -6.31 3.16 6.51
N LEU A 19 -6.47 4.43 6.87
CA LEU A 19 -5.63 5.51 6.37
C LEU A 19 -4.17 5.36 6.79
N ILE A 20 -3.91 4.92 8.03
CA ILE A 20 -2.55 4.62 8.50
C ILE A 20 -1.91 3.54 7.61
N GLY A 21 -2.65 2.47 7.30
CA GLY A 21 -2.17 1.41 6.39
C GLY A 21 -1.79 1.94 5.01
N VAL A 22 -2.62 2.82 4.42
CA VAL A 22 -2.34 3.46 3.13
C VAL A 22 -1.09 4.33 3.19
N VAL A 23 -0.91 5.11 4.27
CA VAL A 23 0.27 5.96 4.46
C VAL A 23 1.54 5.11 4.56
N VAL A 24 1.52 4.03 5.34
CA VAL A 24 2.66 3.11 5.48
C VAL A 24 2.99 2.46 4.14
N PHE A 25 1.98 2.00 3.40
CA PHE A 25 2.16 1.45 2.06
C PHE A 25 2.86 2.46 1.14
N TRP A 26 2.39 3.70 1.12
CA TRP A 26 2.95 4.73 0.25
C TRP A 26 4.39 5.08 0.63
N LEU A 27 4.70 5.16 1.92
CA LEU A 27 6.07 5.35 2.40
C LEU A 27 6.99 4.21 1.97
N GLY A 28 6.53 2.95 2.07
CA GLY A 28 7.27 1.79 1.60
C GLY A 28 7.57 1.86 0.10
N PHE A 29 6.57 2.27 -0.69
CA PHE A 29 6.74 2.50 -2.13
C PHE A 29 7.80 3.57 -2.43
N VAL A 30 7.70 4.75 -1.79
CA VAL A 30 8.65 5.85 -2.00
C VAL A 30 10.08 5.47 -1.60
N VAL A 31 10.25 4.69 -0.53
CA VAL A 31 11.57 4.21 -0.11
C VAL A 31 12.18 3.32 -1.18
N ILE A 32 11.43 2.36 -1.73
CA ILE A 32 11.97 1.46 -2.76
C ILE A 32 12.21 2.22 -4.07
N ASP A 33 11.29 3.10 -4.47
CA ASP A 33 11.44 3.96 -5.64
C ASP A 33 12.77 4.74 -5.59
N LYS A 34 13.09 5.34 -4.43
CA LYS A 34 14.37 6.03 -4.22
C LYS A 34 15.61 5.12 -4.20
N ILE A 35 15.47 3.88 -3.73
CA ILE A 35 16.56 2.89 -3.74
C ILE A 35 16.79 2.36 -5.16
N THR A 36 15.75 2.35 -6.00
CA THR A 36 15.81 1.85 -7.37
C THR A 36 16.50 2.90 -8.25
N PRO A 37 17.67 2.60 -8.85
CA PRO A 37 18.44 3.59 -9.62
C PRO A 37 17.84 3.90 -11.01
N TYR A 38 16.63 3.43 -11.29
CA TYR A 38 15.95 3.58 -12.58
C TYR A 38 14.76 4.53 -12.45
N ASP A 39 14.51 5.28 -13.53
CA ASP A 39 13.26 6.01 -13.68
C ASP A 39 12.12 5.03 -13.96
N LEU A 40 11.42 4.65 -12.89
CA LEU A 40 10.30 3.70 -12.92
C LEU A 40 9.18 4.18 -13.85
N TRP A 41 8.94 5.49 -13.94
CA TRP A 41 7.90 6.04 -14.81
C TRP A 41 8.28 5.91 -16.27
N ALA A 42 9.47 6.35 -16.65
CA ALA A 42 9.95 6.23 -18.03
C ALA A 42 9.99 4.76 -18.48
N GLU A 43 10.42 3.86 -17.60
CA GLU A 43 10.60 2.45 -17.94
C GLU A 43 9.24 1.71 -18.05
N ILE A 44 8.28 1.98 -17.17
CA ILE A 44 6.96 1.33 -17.18
C ILE A 44 6.00 1.99 -18.17
N VAL A 45 5.89 3.31 -18.15
CA VAL A 45 4.87 4.04 -18.92
C VAL A 45 5.31 4.27 -20.35
N GLU A 46 6.52 4.81 -20.55
CA GLU A 46 7.01 5.15 -21.90
C GLU A 46 7.55 3.93 -22.63
N LYS A 47 8.44 3.16 -21.99
CA LYS A 47 9.08 1.98 -22.61
C LYS A 47 8.27 0.70 -22.48
N GLN A 48 7.17 0.72 -21.74
CA GLN A 48 6.29 -0.45 -21.56
C GLN A 48 7.02 -1.69 -21.05
N ASN A 49 8.03 -1.51 -20.18
CA ASN A 49 8.81 -2.61 -19.63
C ASN A 49 7.97 -3.45 -18.67
N ARG A 50 7.34 -4.50 -19.21
CA ARG A 50 6.48 -5.40 -18.44
C ARG A 50 7.21 -6.18 -17.36
N ALA A 51 8.51 -6.45 -17.54
CA ALA A 51 9.30 -7.13 -16.53
C ALA A 51 9.45 -6.26 -15.29
N LEU A 52 9.78 -4.98 -15.46
CA LEU A 52 9.85 -4.04 -14.34
C LEU A 52 8.47 -3.82 -13.70
N ALA A 53 7.42 -3.67 -14.52
CA ALA A 53 6.05 -3.52 -14.02
C ALA A 53 5.61 -4.71 -13.14
N LEU A 54 5.99 -5.94 -13.50
CA LEU A 54 5.71 -7.13 -12.71
C LEU A 54 6.44 -7.10 -11.35
N VAL A 55 7.72 -6.69 -11.35
CA VAL A 55 8.51 -6.58 -10.11
C VAL A 55 7.89 -5.55 -9.17
N VAL A 56 7.49 -4.39 -9.69
CA VAL A 56 6.81 -3.34 -8.91
C VAL A 56 5.46 -3.83 -8.38
N ALA A 57 4.69 -4.55 -9.20
CA ALA A 57 3.42 -5.14 -8.75
C ALA A 57 3.63 -6.15 -7.61
N ALA A 58 4.64 -7.03 -7.72
CA ALA A 58 4.98 -8.00 -6.69
C ALA A 58 5.46 -7.32 -5.39
N MET A 59 6.24 -6.25 -5.51
CA MET A 59 6.66 -5.42 -4.37
C MET A 59 5.46 -4.77 -3.67
N CYS A 60 4.55 -4.15 -4.41
CA CYS A 60 3.32 -3.57 -3.87
C CYS A 60 2.48 -4.64 -3.16
N LEU A 61 2.37 -5.84 -3.70
CA LEU A 61 1.69 -6.96 -3.04
C LEU A 61 2.38 -7.33 -1.72
N GLY A 62 3.72 -7.44 -1.70
CA GLY A 62 4.48 -7.71 -0.49
C GLY A 62 4.25 -6.68 0.62
N ILE A 63 4.30 -5.38 0.28
CA ILE A 63 4.03 -4.29 1.23
C ILE A 63 2.60 -4.38 1.76
N SER A 64 1.63 -4.64 0.88
CA SER A 64 0.21 -4.79 1.26
C SER A 64 0.01 -5.93 2.26
N ILE A 65 0.70 -7.07 2.06
CA ILE A 65 0.64 -8.21 2.97
C ILE A 65 1.25 -7.87 4.34
N ILE A 66 2.40 -7.20 4.36
CA ILE A 66 3.05 -6.77 5.62
C ILE A 66 2.13 -5.82 6.39
N VAL A 67 1.52 -4.86 5.70
CA VAL A 67 0.55 -3.92 6.30
C VAL A 67 -0.68 -4.67 6.82
N ALA A 68 -1.23 -5.60 6.04
CA ALA A 68 -2.37 -6.41 6.47
C ALA A 68 -2.04 -7.24 7.72
N ALA A 69 -0.86 -7.88 7.77
CA ALA A 69 -0.40 -8.64 8.92
C ALA A 69 -0.18 -7.76 10.15
N ALA A 70 0.36 -6.55 9.98
CA ALA A 70 0.57 -5.61 11.08
C ALA A 70 -0.74 -5.05 11.67
N ILE A 71 -1.80 -4.93 10.85
CA ILE A 71 -3.11 -4.44 11.30
C ILE A 71 -3.95 -5.55 11.95
N HIS A 72 -3.79 -6.81 11.52
CA HIS A 72 -4.52 -7.97 12.08
C HIS A 72 -3.82 -8.63 13.29
N GLY A 73 -2.72 -8.06 13.77
CA GLY A 73 -1.94 -8.53 14.92
C GLY A 73 -2.43 -8.03 16.27
#